data_AF-A0A2U0S2D8-F1
#
_entry.id   AF-A0A2U0S2D8-F1
#
_cell.length_a   1.000
_cell.length_b   1.000
_cell.length_c   1.000
_cell.angle_alpha   90.00
_cell.angle_beta   90.00
_cell.angle_gamma   90.00
#
_symmetry.space_group_name_H-M   'P 1'
#
loop_
_entity.id
_entity.type
_entity.pdbx_description
1 polymer ?
#
loop_
_entity_poly.entity_id
_entity_poly.type
_entity_poly.pdbx_seq_one_letter_code
_entity_poly.pdbx_strand_id
1 'polypeptide(L)'
;MVGKKKIVACGHECLTDMSTDDLVFRAKIVYLILSKDTDEALKLLSSHYGVVEPKLKVGMPKRYSKNPGCYVAKNRTIHVSHREILSSPHVILHEFYHHLRRVTNAQGGIEKYADNFAKNYIQAYKTANKT
;
A
#
# COMPACT_ATOMS: atom_id res chain seq x y z
N MET A 1 24.41 -14.59 -0.64
CA MET A 1 23.78 -14.46 0.69
C MET A 1 22.96 -13.18 0.68
N VAL A 2 21.64 -13.26 0.50
CA VAL A 2 20.79 -12.07 0.46
C VAL A 2 20.55 -11.63 1.91
N GLY A 3 21.16 -10.52 2.30
CA GLY A 3 21.02 -9.94 3.62
C GLY A 3 19.54 -9.66 3.91
N LYS A 4 19.04 -10.21 5.03
CA LYS A 4 17.70 -9.91 5.54
C LYS A 4 17.66 -8.42 5.86
N LYS A 5 17.04 -7.59 5.01
CA LYS A 5 16.70 -6.21 5.36
C LYS A 5 15.73 -6.28 6.54
N LYS A 6 16.23 -5.89 7.71
CA LYS A 6 15.47 -5.78 8.96
C LYS A 6 14.41 -4.68 8.73
N ILE A 7 13.15 -5.06 8.62
CA ILE A 7 12.05 -4.09 8.54
C ILE A 7 11.91 -3.50 9.95
N VAL A 8 12.53 -2.35 10.17
CA VAL A 8 12.33 -1.54 11.37
C VAL A 8 11.10 -0.67 11.12
N ALA A 9 9.96 -1.08 11.67
CA ALA A 9 8.80 -0.21 11.80
C ALA A 9 8.86 0.47 13.19
N CYS A 10 9.67 1.53 13.29
CA CYS A 10 9.69 2.49 14.40
C CYS A 10 9.71 3.86 13.70
N GLY A 11 8.69 4.69 13.81
CA GLY A 11 8.44 5.45 15.02
C GLY A 11 9.26 6.74 14.95
N HIS A 12 8.73 7.75 14.26
CA HIS A 12 9.08 9.17 14.37
C HIS A 12 10.59 9.52 14.28
N GLU A 13 11.18 9.47 13.08
CA GLU A 13 12.38 10.26 12.74
C GLU A 13 12.54 10.43 11.22
N CYS A 14 12.62 11.70 10.81
CA CYS A 14 13.30 12.28 9.64
C CYS A 14 12.84 11.95 8.19
N LEU A 15 12.34 12.99 7.51
CA LEU A 15 12.18 13.12 6.05
C LEU A 15 13.53 13.16 5.28
N THR A 16 14.61 12.64 5.86
CA THR A 16 15.96 12.78 5.31
C THR A 16 16.45 11.45 4.73
N ASP A 17 16.71 11.49 3.42
CA ASP A 17 17.33 10.51 2.53
C ASP A 17 16.51 9.26 2.14
N MET A 18 15.44 9.50 1.39
CA MET A 18 14.79 8.48 0.57
C MET A 18 15.67 8.28 -0.68
N SER A 19 16.25 7.10 -0.87
CA SER A 19 17.12 6.86 -2.03
C SER A 19 16.36 7.06 -3.34
N THR A 20 17.09 7.41 -4.41
CA THR A 20 16.50 7.58 -5.75
C THR A 20 15.71 6.34 -6.18
N ASP A 21 16.23 5.13 -5.92
CA ASP A 21 15.52 3.88 -6.21
C ASP A 21 14.19 3.74 -5.44
N ASP A 22 14.15 4.13 -4.16
CA ASP A 22 12.91 4.06 -3.36
C ASP A 22 11.89 5.10 -3.83
N LEU A 23 12.35 6.31 -4.19
CA LEU A 23 11.51 7.33 -4.82
C LEU A 23 10.90 6.85 -6.14
N VAL A 24 11.74 6.28 -7.03
CA VAL A 24 11.30 5.75 -8.33
C VAL A 24 10.34 4.58 -8.14
N PHE A 25 10.64 3.66 -7.24
CA PHE A 25 9.75 2.53 -6.94
C PHE A 25 8.38 3.00 -6.46
N ARG A 26 8.34 3.90 -5.46
CA ARG A 26 7.08 4.42 -4.92
C ARG A 26 6.28 5.20 -5.96
N ALA A 27 6.95 6.02 -6.77
CA ALA A 27 6.32 6.73 -7.88
C ALA A 27 5.73 5.75 -8.91
N LYS A 28 6.46 4.68 -9.26
CA LYS A 28 5.98 3.63 -10.16
C LYS A 28 4.72 2.94 -9.64
N ILE A 29 4.66 2.63 -8.33
CA ILE A 29 3.46 2.03 -7.73
C ILE A 29 2.25 2.96 -7.87
N VAL A 30 2.41 4.25 -7.58
CA VAL A 30 1.32 5.23 -7.75
C VAL A 30 0.89 5.35 -9.21
N TYR A 31 1.85 5.38 -10.14
CA TYR A 31 1.57 5.39 -11.57
C TYR A 31 0.72 4.20 -11.99
N LEU A 32 1.10 2.97 -11.60
CA LEU A 32 0.34 1.76 -11.96
C LEU A 32 -1.10 1.80 -11.45
N ILE A 33 -1.32 2.26 -10.22
CA ILE A 33 -2.68 2.40 -9.66
C ILE A 33 -3.49 3.44 -10.46
N LEU A 34 -2.91 4.60 -10.77
CA LEU A 34 -3.57 5.64 -11.57
C LEU A 34 -3.89 5.16 -13.00
N SER A 35 -3.00 4.36 -13.58
CA SER A 35 -3.13 3.75 -14.91
C SER A 35 -4.08 2.55 -14.95
N LYS A 36 -4.74 2.22 -13.82
CA LYS A 36 -5.67 1.09 -13.67
C LYS A 36 -5.02 -0.31 -13.69
N ASP A 37 -3.70 -0.38 -13.54
CA ASP A 37 -2.93 -1.63 -13.40
C ASP A 37 -2.71 -1.99 -11.92
N THR A 38 -3.79 -1.95 -11.14
CA THR A 38 -3.74 -2.10 -9.67
C THR A 38 -3.25 -3.49 -9.24
N ASP A 39 -3.58 -4.54 -9.98
CA ASP A 39 -3.09 -5.90 -9.70
C ASP A 39 -1.56 -5.98 -9.82
N GLU A 40 -0.96 -5.37 -10.86
CA GLU A 40 0.51 -5.34 -11.01
C GLU A 40 1.17 -4.50 -9.91
N ALA A 41 0.52 -3.40 -9.49
CA ALA A 41 0.99 -2.61 -8.35
C ALA A 41 1.03 -3.44 -7.06
N LEU A 42 -0.02 -4.24 -6.77
CA LEU A 42 -0.08 -5.11 -5.60
C LEU A 42 0.96 -6.23 -5.67
N LYS A 43 1.17 -6.83 -6.84
CA LYS A 43 2.21 -7.84 -7.06
C LYS A 43 3.61 -7.28 -6.81
N LEU A 44 3.93 -6.10 -7.33
CA LEU A 44 5.22 -5.45 -7.10
C LEU A 44 5.42 -5.07 -5.63
N LEU A 45 4.39 -4.53 -4.98
CA LEU A 45 4.41 -4.24 -3.54
C LEU A 45 4.66 -5.51 -2.71
N SER A 46 3.91 -6.57 -2.98
CA SER A 46 4.05 -7.85 -2.29
C SER A 46 5.43 -8.46 -2.47
N SER A 47 5.98 -8.42 -3.69
CA SER A 47 7.35 -8.84 -3.97
C SER A 47 8.37 -7.98 -3.21
N HIS A 48 8.19 -6.66 -3.19
CA HIS A 48 9.11 -5.73 -2.52
C HIS A 48 9.17 -5.95 -1.00
N TYR A 49 8.01 -6.18 -0.37
CA TYR A 49 7.93 -6.42 1.09
C TYR A 49 8.07 -7.89 1.48
N GLY A 50 8.19 -8.81 0.52
CA GLY A 50 8.31 -10.25 0.78
C GLY A 50 7.05 -10.85 1.42
N VAL A 51 5.87 -10.36 1.04
CA VAL A 51 4.58 -10.83 1.54
C VAL A 51 3.75 -11.49 0.44
N VAL A 52 2.80 -12.33 0.83
CA VAL A 52 1.84 -12.92 -0.11
C VAL A 52 1.00 -11.81 -0.76
N GLU A 53 0.64 -11.97 -2.02
CA GLU A 53 -0.24 -11.02 -2.71
C GLU A 53 -1.66 -11.03 -2.11
N PRO A 54 -2.23 -9.87 -1.75
CA PRO A 54 -3.64 -9.79 -1.40
C PRO A 54 -4.51 -9.88 -2.66
N LYS A 55 -5.67 -10.53 -2.55
CA LYS A 55 -6.69 -10.51 -3.60
C LYS A 55 -7.30 -9.11 -3.71
N LEU A 56 -7.75 -8.74 -4.89
CA LEU A 56 -8.48 -7.50 -5.13
C LEU A 56 -9.93 -7.79 -5.54
N LYS A 57 -10.91 -7.13 -4.92
CA LYS A 57 -12.33 -7.36 -5.21
C LYS A 57 -13.16 -6.09 -5.13
N VAL A 58 -14.04 -5.89 -6.10
CA VAL A 58 -15.10 -4.88 -6.06
C VAL A 58 -16.30 -5.41 -5.27
N GLY A 59 -16.85 -4.58 -4.38
CA GLY A 59 -17.97 -4.86 -3.50
C GLY A 59 -17.54 -5.01 -2.04
N MET A 60 -18.23 -4.32 -1.13
CA MET A 60 -17.90 -4.29 0.30
C MET A 60 -18.61 -5.38 1.10
N PRO A 61 -17.96 -5.94 2.14
CA PRO A 61 -18.66 -6.69 3.17
C PRO A 61 -19.71 -5.81 3.87
N LYS A 62 -20.85 -6.40 4.27
CA LYS A 62 -22.00 -5.67 4.87
C LYS A 62 -21.61 -4.70 6.01
N ARG A 63 -20.60 -5.07 6.82
CA ARG A 63 -20.12 -4.26 7.96
C ARG A 63 -19.38 -2.98 7.54
N TYR A 64 -18.81 -2.94 6.34
CA TYR A 64 -17.92 -1.86 5.88
C TYR A 64 -18.47 -1.12 4.66
N SER A 65 -19.77 -1.20 4.40
CA SER A 65 -20.41 -0.66 3.19
C SER A 65 -20.25 0.85 3.01
N LYS A 66 -19.95 1.58 4.09
CA LYS A 66 -19.74 3.05 4.06
C LYS A 66 -18.30 3.45 3.72
N ASN A 67 -17.35 2.51 3.74
CA ASN A 67 -15.94 2.81 3.49
C ASN A 67 -15.62 2.69 2.00
N PRO A 68 -14.66 3.48 1.47
CA PRO A 68 -14.22 3.34 0.08
C PRO A 68 -13.45 2.02 -0.15
N GLY A 69 -12.74 1.54 0.87
CA GLY A 69 -12.01 0.27 0.85
C GLY A 69 -11.99 -0.40 2.22
N CYS A 70 -11.63 -1.69 2.24
CA CYS A 70 -11.37 -2.45 3.46
C CYS A 70 -10.57 -3.72 3.16
N TYR A 71 -9.47 -3.92 3.87
CA TYR A 71 -8.75 -5.17 3.93
C TYR A 71 -9.40 -6.17 4.88
N VAL A 72 -9.69 -7.38 4.37
CA VAL A 72 -10.24 -8.50 5.13
C VAL A 72 -9.15 -9.56 5.32
N ALA A 73 -8.69 -9.70 6.57
CA ALA A 73 -7.62 -10.63 6.92
C ALA A 73 -7.94 -12.11 6.66
N LYS A 74 -9.21 -12.52 6.87
CA LYS A 74 -9.65 -13.93 6.79
C LYS A 74 -9.31 -14.58 5.45
N ASN A 75 -9.42 -13.83 4.36
CA ASN A 75 -9.18 -14.29 2.99
C ASN A 75 -8.08 -13.50 2.26
N ARG A 76 -7.41 -12.57 2.97
CA ARG A 76 -6.38 -11.68 2.44
C ARG A 76 -6.87 -10.91 1.21
N THR A 77 -8.00 -10.23 1.35
CA THR A 77 -8.63 -9.52 0.24
C THR A 77 -8.76 -8.03 0.55
N ILE A 78 -8.30 -7.20 -0.36
CA ILE A 78 -8.64 -5.78 -0.43
C ILE A 78 -9.97 -5.67 -1.16
N HIS A 79 -10.99 -5.20 -0.43
CA HIS A 79 -12.28 -4.86 -1.00
C HIS A 79 -12.32 -3.36 -1.30
N VAL A 80 -12.95 -2.99 -2.41
CA VAL A 80 -13.27 -1.60 -2.75
C VAL A 80 -14.76 -1.45 -3.03
N SER A 81 -15.33 -0.27 -2.79
CA SER A 81 -16.77 -0.06 -2.92
C SER A 81 -17.28 -0.03 -4.36
N HIS A 82 -16.49 0.50 -5.30
CA HIS A 82 -16.81 0.56 -6.73
C HIS A 82 -15.52 0.59 -7.57
N ARG A 83 -15.64 0.41 -8.89
CA ARG A 83 -14.50 0.19 -9.78
C ARG A 83 -13.53 1.37 -9.82
N GLU A 84 -14.04 2.59 -9.70
CA GLU A 84 -13.28 3.84 -9.75
C GLU A 84 -12.28 3.92 -8.58
N ILE A 85 -12.60 3.29 -7.44
CA ILE A 85 -11.70 3.24 -6.28
C ILE A 85 -10.48 2.35 -6.53
N LEU A 86 -10.53 1.41 -7.49
CA LEU A 86 -9.36 0.62 -7.88
C LEU A 86 -8.20 1.52 -8.33
N SER A 87 -8.52 2.69 -8.87
CA SER A 87 -7.56 3.69 -9.33
C SER A 87 -7.23 4.76 -8.28
N SER A 88 -7.62 4.57 -7.01
CA SER A 88 -7.30 5.49 -5.91
C SER A 88 -6.02 5.05 -5.19
N PRO A 89 -4.86 5.71 -5.42
CA PRO A 89 -3.61 5.30 -4.78
C PRO A 89 -3.70 5.34 -3.26
N HIS A 90 -4.40 6.35 -2.71
CA HIS A 90 -4.55 6.48 -1.27
C HIS A 90 -5.26 5.27 -0.66
N VAL A 91 -6.41 4.88 -1.22
CA VAL A 91 -7.21 3.76 -0.68
C VAL A 91 -6.46 2.44 -0.84
N ILE A 92 -5.92 2.16 -2.03
CA ILE A 92 -5.22 0.89 -2.29
C ILE A 92 -4.00 0.74 -1.39
N LEU A 93 -3.17 1.78 -1.25
CA LEU A 93 -1.98 1.75 -0.40
C LEU A 93 -2.33 1.66 1.09
N HIS A 94 -3.40 2.34 1.52
CA HIS A 94 -3.90 2.26 2.89
C HIS A 94 -4.32 0.81 3.22
N GLU A 95 -5.12 0.17 2.35
CA GLU A 95 -5.53 -1.22 2.58
C GLU A 95 -4.38 -2.22 2.44
N PHE A 96 -3.43 -1.97 1.54
CA PHE A 96 -2.22 -2.77 1.44
C PHE A 96 -1.36 -2.68 2.70
N TYR A 97 -1.29 -1.53 3.36
CA TYR A 97 -0.59 -1.40 4.64
C TYR A 97 -1.23 -2.28 5.73
N HIS A 98 -2.56 -2.32 5.80
CA HIS A 98 -3.28 -3.23 6.71
C HIS A 98 -2.96 -4.69 6.42
N HIS A 99 -2.88 -5.05 5.14
CA HIS A 99 -2.40 -6.37 4.71
C HIS A 99 -0.99 -6.67 5.22
N LEU A 100 -0.03 -5.80 4.90
CA LEU A 100 1.38 -5.91 5.28
C LEU A 100 1.56 -6.10 6.79
N ARG A 101 0.89 -5.28 7.60
CA ARG A 101 0.96 -5.39 9.07
C ARG A 101 0.37 -6.69 9.59
N ARG A 102 -0.76 -7.14 9.01
CA ARG A 102 -1.42 -8.36 9.45
C ARG A 102 -0.59 -9.61 9.17
N VAL A 103 0.14 -9.66 8.04
CA VAL A 103 0.93 -10.83 7.65
C VAL A 103 2.32 -10.88 8.28
N THR A 104 2.86 -9.73 8.69
CA THR A 104 4.18 -9.64 9.34
C THR A 104 4.13 -9.85 10.86
N ASN A 105 2.99 -10.28 11.41
CA ASN A 105 2.75 -10.48 12.85
C ASN A 105 3.02 -9.24 13.73
N ALA A 106 3.12 -8.06 13.15
CA ALA A 106 3.18 -6.83 13.91
C ALA A 106 1.78 -6.51 14.48
N GLN A 107 1.71 -5.96 15.70
CA GLN A 107 0.44 -5.47 16.24
C GLN A 107 -0.22 -4.53 15.20
N GLY A 108 -1.54 -4.67 15.03
CA GLY A 108 -2.31 -4.34 13.81
C GLY A 108 -2.06 -2.96 13.17
N GLY A 109 -2.54 -2.81 11.93
CA GLY A 109 -2.41 -1.57 11.16
C GLY A 109 -3.14 -0.42 11.84
N ILE A 110 -2.39 0.46 12.51
CA ILE A 110 -2.92 1.69 13.07
C ILE A 110 -3.26 2.62 11.89
N GLU A 111 -4.49 3.13 11.84
CA GLU A 111 -5.01 3.99 10.77
C GLU A 111 -4.05 5.12 10.38
N LYS A 112 -3.48 5.81 11.39
CA LYS A 112 -2.49 6.88 11.18
C LYS A 112 -1.26 6.42 10.38
N TYR A 113 -0.81 5.18 10.58
CA TYR A 113 0.32 4.64 9.85
C TYR A 113 -0.05 4.19 8.44
N ALA A 114 -1.27 3.67 8.24
CA ALA A 114 -1.79 3.37 6.91
C ALA A 114 -1.90 4.64 6.05
N ASP A 115 -2.43 5.71 6.63
CA ASP A 115 -2.50 7.03 6.00
C ASP A 115 -1.11 7.58 5.65
N ASN A 116 -0.17 7.53 6.60
CA ASN A 116 1.19 8.02 6.35
C ASN A 116 1.91 7.17 5.29
N PHE A 117 1.70 5.86 5.28
CA PHE A 117 2.22 4.96 4.26
C PHE A 117 1.75 5.40 2.87
N ALA A 118 0.43 5.60 2.69
CA ALA A 118 -0.14 6.07 1.43
C ALA A 118 0.39 7.45 1.02
N LYS A 119 0.45 8.41 1.96
CA LYS A 119 0.95 9.77 1.72
C LYS A 119 2.39 9.77 1.23
N ASN A 120 3.26 8.93 1.79
CA ASN A 120 4.67 8.85 1.40
C ASN A 120 4.85 8.42 -0.06
N TYR A 121 4.05 7.46 -0.54
CA TYR A 121 4.07 7.03 -1.94
C TYR A 121 3.56 8.13 -2.88
N ILE A 122 2.44 8.77 -2.53
CA ILE A 122 1.88 9.88 -3.31
C ILE A 122 2.88 11.05 -3.37
N GLN A 123 3.58 11.33 -2.28
CA GLN A 123 4.60 12.36 -2.25
C GLN A 123 5.78 12.02 -3.16
N ALA A 124 6.25 10.76 -3.17
CA ALA A 124 7.30 10.32 -4.09
C ALA A 124 6.89 10.50 -5.56
N TYR A 125 5.65 10.15 -5.91
CA TYR A 125 5.10 10.40 -7.25
C TYR A 125 5.10 11.88 -7.61
N LYS A 126 4.61 12.74 -6.71
CA LYS A 126 4.61 14.20 -6.93
C LYS A 126 6.02 14.76 -7.12
N THR A 127 6.99 14.28 -6.35
CA THR A 127 8.39 14.69 -6.48
C THR A 127 8.96 14.26 -7.84
N ALA A 128 8.70 13.03 -8.28
CA ALA A 128 9.18 12.53 -9.57
C ALA A 128 8.60 13.31 -10.78
N ASN A 129 7.35 13.79 -10.69
CA ASN A 129 6.67 14.52 -11.76
C ASN A 129 6.92 16.05 -11.75
N LYS A 130 7.69 16.57 -10.79
CA LYS A 130 8.06 18.00 -10.72
C LYS A 130 9.32 18.34 -11.52
N THR A 131 9.80 17.39 -12.33
CA THR A 131 11.00 17.51 -13.17
C THR A 131 10.56 17.63 -14.62
#